data_AF-X1GAW9-F1
#
_entry.id   AF-X1GAW9-F1
#
_cell.length_a   1.000
_cell.length_b   1.000
_cell.length_c   1.000
_cell.angle_alpha   90.00
_cell.angle_beta   90.00
_cell.angle_gamma   90.00
#
_symmetry.space_group_name_H-M   'P 1'
#
loop_
_entity.id
_entity.type
_entity.pdbx_description
1 polymer ?
#
loop_
_entity_poly.entity_id
_entity_poly.type
_entity_poly.pdbx_seq_one_letter_code
_entity_poly.pdbx_strand_id
1 'polypeptide(L)' 'MIKVGILTISDKGVRGEREDQSGKLIEGLVKKIEGKVKYYQIIPDEKDVIQDELIKAVDGLHL' A
#
# COMPACT_ATOMS: atom_id res chain seq x y z
N MET A 1 -18.46 4.13 3.44
CA MET A 1 -17.11 4.63 3.08
C MET A 1 -16.18 3.44 2.95
N ILE A 2 -15.63 3.22 1.76
CA ILE A 2 -14.74 2.08 1.47
C ILE A 2 -13.38 2.34 2.14
N LYS A 3 -12.87 1.39 2.92
CA LYS A 3 -11.49 1.46 3.44
C LYS A 3 -10.57 0.81 2.41
N VAL A 4 -9.39 1.40 2.21
CA VAL A 4 -8.41 0.88 1.24
C VAL A 4 -7.02 0.86 1.87
N GLY A 5 -6.31 -0.25 1.70
CA GLY A 5 -4.87 -0.35 1.89
C GLY A 5 -4.15 -0.27 0.55
N ILE A 6 -3.03 0.45 0.49
CA ILE A 6 -2.14 0.50 -0.66
C ILE A 6 -0.80 -0.07 -0.22
N LEU A 7 -0.35 -1.14 -0.87
CA LEU A 7 0.95 -1.76 -0.62
C LEU A 7 1.72 -1.82 -1.92
N THR A 8 2.79 -1.04 -2.01
CA THR A 8 3.70 -1.02 -3.16
C THR A 8 4.90 -1.89 -2.86
N ILE A 9 5.23 -2.81 -3.76
CA ILE A 9 6.38 -3.71 -3.62
C ILE A 9 7.46 -3.21 -4.58
N SER A 10 8.57 -2.71 -4.03
CA SER A 10 9.72 -2.27 -4.82
C SER A 10 10.96 -2.01 -3.96
N ASP A 11 12.02 -2.78 -4.20
CA ASP A 11 13.34 -2.55 -3.62
C ASP A 11 13.87 -1.13 -3.85
N LYS A 12 13.73 -0.62 -5.08
CA LYS A 12 14.13 0.75 -5.44
C LYS A 12 13.26 1.80 -4.75
N GLY A 13 11.96 1.50 -4.58
CA GLY A 13 11.01 2.36 -3.90
C GLY A 13 11.37 2.54 -2.42
N VAL A 14 11.67 1.44 -1.72
CA VAL A 14 12.11 1.48 -0.32
C VAL A 14 13.43 2.22 -0.14
N ARG A 15 14.37 2.06 -1.07
CA ARG A 15 15.65 2.80 -1.04
C ARG A 15 15.53 4.27 -1.46
N GLY A 16 14.35 4.72 -1.90
CA GLY A 16 14.14 6.09 -2.38
C GLY A 16 14.76 6.39 -3.75
N GLU A 17 15.24 5.37 -4.46
CA GLU A 17 15.81 5.49 -5.81
C GLU A 17 14.73 5.70 -6.87
N ARG A 18 13.47 5.36 -6.54
CA ARG A 18 12.31 5.51 -7.40
C ARG A 18 11.11 5.98 -6.59
N GLU A 19 10.45 7.03 -7.06
CA GLU A 19 9.20 7.51 -6.49
C GLU A 19 8.04 6.55 -6.82
N ASP A 20 7.18 6.29 -5.84
CA ASP A 20 5.94 5.52 -6.03
C ASP A 20 4.82 6.38 -6.63
N GLN A 21 4.85 6.55 -7.94
CA GLN A 21 3.81 7.28 -8.68
C GLN A 21 2.49 6.50 -8.74
N SER A 22 2.55 5.17 -8.75
CA SER A 22 1.38 4.30 -8.85
C SER A 22 0.52 4.36 -7.58
N GLY A 23 1.12 4.22 -6.40
CA GLY A 23 0.40 4.33 -5.14
C GLY A 23 -0.22 5.71 -4.93
N LYS A 24 0.47 6.79 -5.32
CA LYS A 24 -0.08 8.16 -5.31
C LYS A 24 -1.28 8.31 -6.25
N LEU A 25 -1.21 7.75 -7.45
CA LEU A 25 -2.32 7.77 -8.39
C LEU A 25 -3.53 7.00 -7.82
N ILE A 26 -3.30 5.81 -7.26
CA ILE A 26 -4.34 4.99 -6.64
C ILE A 26 -4.99 5.74 -5.48
N GLU A 27 -4.23 6.40 -4.60
CA GLU A 27 -4.81 7.22 -3.52
C GLU A 27 -5.77 8.30 -4.07
N GLY A 28 -5.37 8.96 -5.16
CA GLY A 28 -6.23 9.94 -5.84
C GLY A 28 -7.52 9.32 -6.39
N LEU A 29 -7.44 8.13 -6.97
CA LEU A 29 -8.60 7.40 -7.49
C LEU A 29 -9.54 6.92 -6.38
N VAL A 30 -9.00 6.47 -5.25
CA VAL A 30 -9.77 6.05 -4.07
C VAL A 30 -10.64 7.19 -3.55
N LYS A 31 -10.12 8.43 -3.54
CA LYS A 31 -10.90 9.62 -3.15
C LYS A 31 -12.12 9.85 -4.06
N LYS A 32 -12.05 9.48 -5.35
CA LYS A 32 -13.15 9.66 -6.31
C LYS A 32 -14.32 8.68 -6.11
N ILE A 33 -14.08 7.57 -5.42
CA ILE A 33 -15.10 6.55 -5.12
C ILE A 33 -15.59 6.63 -3.67
N GLU A 34 -15.45 7.80 -3.03
CA GLU A 34 -15.76 8.00 -1.60
C GLU A 34 -15.05 6.99 -0.69
N GLY A 35 -13.87 6.53 -1.11
CA GLY A 35 -12.99 5.67 -0.36
C GLY A 35 -12.01 6.47 0.50
N LYS A 36 -11.47 5.82 1.52
CA LYS A 36 -10.43 6.38 2.40
C LYS A 36 -9.26 5.41 2.48
N VAL A 37 -8.10 5.86 2.01
CA VAL A 37 -6.85 5.15 2.25
C VAL A 37 -6.54 5.21 3.75
N LYS A 38 -6.44 4.04 4.36
CA LYS A 38 -6.18 3.87 5.80
C LYS A 38 -4.79 3.33 6.08
N TYR A 39 -4.12 2.88 5.04
CA TYR A 39 -2.83 2.25 5.12
C TYR A 39 -2.13 2.41 3.78
N TYR A 40 -0.88 2.87 3.81
CA TYR A 40 -0.04 3.06 2.65
C TYR A 40 1.37 2.63 3.05
N GLN A 41 1.95 1.66 2.35
CA GLN A 41 3.35 1.30 2.53
C GLN A 41 4.05 0.99 1.21
N ILE A 42 5.37 1.20 1.23
CA ILE A 42 6.30 0.71 0.21
C ILE A 42 7.21 -0.30 0.91
N ILE A 43 7.28 -1.53 0.40
CA ILE A 43 8.04 -2.64 1.00
C ILE A 43 9.00 -3.28 -0.02
N PRO A 44 10.07 -3.98 0.41
CA PRO A 44 11.00 -4.66 -0.50
C PRO A 44 10.35 -5.87 -1.18
N ASP A 45 11.00 -6.37 -2.23
CA ASP A 45 10.59 -7.56 -3.00
C ASP A 45 10.93 -8.87 -2.25
N GLU A 46 10.56 -8.95 -0.97
CA GLU A 46 10.82 -10.07 -0.08
C GLU A 46 9.52 -10.79 0.28
N LYS A 47 9.43 -12.09 -0.02
CA LYS A 47 8.20 -12.88 0.14
C LYS A 47 7.62 -12.81 1.55
N ASP A 48 8.46 -12.98 2.56
CA ASP A 48 8.03 -13.02 3.96
C ASP A 48 7.51 -11.64 4.40
N VAL A 49 8.17 -10.56 3.97
CA VAL A 49 7.72 -9.17 4.23
C VAL A 49 6.38 -8.89 3.56
N ILE A 50 6.18 -9.32 2.32
CA ILE A 50 4.90 -9.18 1.61
C ILE A 50 3.80 -9.92 2.36
N GLN A 51 4.06 -11.14 2.79
CA GLN A 51 3.10 -11.97 3.52
C GLN A 51 2.71 -11.31 4.86
N ASP A 52 3.70 -10.91 5.65
CA ASP A 52 3.47 -10.31 6.96
C ASP A 52 2.67 -9.00 6.85
N GLU A 53 2.99 -8.18 5.86
CA GLU A 53 2.32 -6.89 5.71
C GLU A 53 0.89 -7.05 5.16
N LEU A 54 0.63 -8.05 4.32
CA LEU A 54 -0.73 -8.42 3.91
C LEU A 54 -1.56 -8.94 5.09
N ILE A 55 -1.02 -9.85 5.90
CA ILE A 55 -1.69 -10.37 7.10
C ILE A 55 -2.00 -9.22 8.05
N LYS A 56 -1.03 -8.35 8.32
CA LYS A 56 -1.25 -7.17 9.17
C LYS A 56 -2.32 -6.24 8.60
N ALA A 57 -2.30 -5.97 7.30
CA ALA A 57 -3.27 -5.09 6.65
C ALA A 57 -4.70 -5.67 6.70
N VAL A 58 -4.87 -6.96 6.43
CA VAL A 58 -6.18 -7.61 6.36
C VAL A 58 -6.66 -8.06 7.74
N ASP A 59 -5.88 -8.87 8.44
CA ASP A 59 -6.28 -9.51 9.69
C ASP A 59 -6.09 -8.57 10.89
N GLY A 60 -5.04 -7.74 10.88
CA GLY A 60 -4.74 -6.83 11.99
C GLY A 60 -5.49 -5.49 11.91
N LEU A 61 -5.51 -4.87 10.73
CA LEU A 61 -6.12 -3.55 10.53
C LEU A 61 -7.55 -3.61 10.00
N HIS A 62 -8.04 -4.78 9.58
CA HIS A 62 -9.39 -4.99 9.04
C HIS A 62 -9.73 -4.00 7.93
N LEU A 63 -8.85 -3.94 6.93
CA LEU A 63 -9.01 -3.15 5.71
C LEU A 63 -9.87 -3.85 4.66
#